data_AF-A0A855K475-F1
#
_entry.id   AF-A0A855K475-F1
#
_cell.length_a   1.000
_cell.length_b   1.000
_cell.length_c   1.000
_cell.angle_alpha   90.00
_cell.angle_beta   90.00
_cell.angle_gamma   90.00
#
_symmetry.space_group_name_H-M   'P 1'
#
loop_
_entity.id
_entity.type
_entity.pdbx_description
1 polymer ?
#
loop_
_entity_poly.entity_id
_entity_poly.type
_entity_poly.pdbx_seq_one_letter_code
_entity_poly.pdbx_strand_id
1 'polypeptide(L)'
;DRREFDELVRRGDRGVAGPHLNLERNFVAVGAGVAPAQGAEVLLVRFDPRVVNVPIRRGENGGRTLPHRNVVKELVILGTWT
;
A
#
# COMPACT_ATOMS: atom_id res chain seq x y z
N ASP A 1 4.95 8.36 -12.37
CA ASP A 1 6.39 8.64 -12.05
C ASP A 1 6.66 8.25 -10.58
N ARG A 2 7.89 7.86 -10.18
CA ARG A 2 8.20 7.58 -8.76
C ARG A 2 7.97 8.79 -7.88
N ARG A 3 8.28 10.00 -8.38
CA ARG A 3 8.07 11.25 -7.62
C ARG A 3 6.60 11.49 -7.32
N GLU A 4 5.77 11.30 -8.32
CA GLU A 4 4.31 11.42 -8.22
C GLU A 4 3.72 10.41 -7.22
N PHE A 5 4.17 9.16 -7.23
CA PHE A 5 3.75 8.18 -6.22
C PHE A 5 4.20 8.59 -4.81
N ASP A 6 5.46 8.97 -4.64
CA ASP A 6 6.01 9.41 -3.35
C ASP A 6 5.31 10.69 -2.85
N GLU A 7 4.81 11.55 -3.75
CA GLU A 7 3.96 12.70 -3.42
C GLU A 7 2.54 12.27 -3.02
N LEU A 8 1.94 11.30 -3.72
CA LEU A 8 0.63 10.76 -3.33
C LEU A 8 0.67 10.11 -1.95
N VAL A 9 1.72 9.33 -1.66
CA VAL A 9 1.92 8.71 -0.35
C VAL A 9 2.10 9.79 0.72
N ARG A 10 2.98 10.78 0.50
CA ARG A 10 3.17 11.90 1.46
C ARG A 10 1.89 12.71 1.68
N ARG A 11 1.10 12.94 0.63
CA ARG A 11 -0.18 13.67 0.73
C ARG A 11 -1.24 12.85 1.47
N GLY A 12 -1.20 11.53 1.32
CA GLY A 12 -2.11 10.60 2.01
C GLY A 12 -1.67 10.27 3.44
N ASP A 13 -0.40 10.46 3.76
CA ASP A 13 0.14 10.22 5.11
C ASP A 13 -0.49 11.21 6.10
N ARG A 14 -1.19 10.64 7.08
CA ARG A 14 -1.82 11.41 8.15
C ARG A 14 -0.90 11.56 9.35
N GLY A 15 0.28 10.95 9.35
CA GLY A 15 1.22 10.98 10.46
C GLY A 15 0.54 10.65 11.79
N VAL A 16 0.73 11.51 12.80
CA VAL A 16 0.09 11.38 14.12
C VAL A 16 -1.43 11.57 14.11
N ALA A 17 -2.00 12.14 13.04
CA ALA A 17 -3.45 12.27 12.85
C ALA A 17 -4.06 11.05 12.14
N GLY A 18 -3.25 10.06 11.75
CA GLY A 18 -3.72 8.77 11.28
C GLY A 18 -4.29 7.92 12.43
N PRO A 19 -4.96 6.80 12.12
CA PRO A 19 -5.44 5.91 13.16
C PRO A 19 -4.26 5.36 13.96
N HIS A 20 -4.39 5.32 15.29
CA HIS A 20 -3.41 4.65 16.13
C HIS A 20 -3.33 3.17 15.74
N LEU A 21 -2.13 2.66 15.48
CA LEU A 21 -1.92 1.24 15.22
C LEU A 21 -1.20 0.62 16.42
N ASN A 22 -1.78 -0.43 17.00
CA ASN A 22 -1.08 -1.28 17.96
C ASN A 22 -0.69 -2.59 17.27
N LEU A 23 0.61 -2.86 17.20
CA LEU A 23 1.17 -4.06 16.61
C LEU A 23 1.47 -5.06 17.74
N GLU A 24 0.70 -6.13 17.77
CA GLU A 24 0.92 -7.25 18.68
C GLU A 24 1.49 -8.43 17.92
N ARG A 25 1.95 -9.46 18.65
CA ARG A 25 2.65 -10.62 18.05
C ARG A 25 1.87 -11.28 16.90
N ASN A 26 0.54 -11.35 17.00
CA ASN A 26 -0.32 -12.10 16.08
C ASN A 26 -1.47 -11.27 15.48
N PHE A 27 -1.61 -9.99 15.85
CA PHE A 27 -2.66 -9.14 15.33
C PHE A 27 -2.23 -7.68 15.31
N VAL A 28 -2.92 -6.90 14.49
CA VAL A 28 -2.81 -5.45 14.46
C VAL A 28 -4.16 -4.89 14.87
N ALA A 29 -4.19 -4.05 15.90
CA ALA A 29 -5.37 -3.30 16.26
C ALA A 29 -5.30 -1.91 15.62
N VAL A 30 -6.37 -1.53 14.93
CA VAL A 30 -6.56 -0.16 14.43
C VAL A 30 -7.41 0.57 15.46
N GLY A 31 -6.95 1.74 15.88
CA GLY A 31 -7.59 2.57 16.88
C GLY A 31 -9.00 2.99 16.44
N ALA A 32 -9.88 3.16 17.43
CA ALA A 32 -11.24 3.64 17.18
C ALA A 32 -11.24 5.08 16.67
N GLY A 33 -12.26 5.43 15.88
CA GLY A 33 -12.49 6.79 15.42
C GLY A 33 -13.86 6.92 14.76
N VAL A 34 -14.22 8.15 14.44
CA VAL A 34 -15.45 8.46 13.69
C VAL A 34 -15.23 8.09 12.23
N ALA A 35 -16.08 7.23 11.68
CA ALA A 35 -16.05 6.89 10.27
C ALA A 35 -16.34 8.15 9.41
N PRO A 36 -15.78 8.26 8.20
CA PRO A 36 -16.18 9.30 7.25
C PRO A 36 -17.69 9.25 6.98
N ALA A 37 -18.30 10.38 6.59
CA ALA A 37 -19.75 10.48 6.38
C ALA A 37 -20.32 9.47 5.37
N GLN A 38 -19.50 8.97 4.44
CA GLN A 38 -19.88 7.96 3.46
C GLN A 38 -19.36 6.54 3.82
N GLY A 39 -18.86 6.37 5.04
CA GLY A 39 -18.07 5.21 5.43
C GLY A 39 -16.71 5.14 4.74
N ALA A 40 -15.97 4.06 4.99
CA ALA A 40 -14.73 3.73 4.30
C ALA A 40 -14.53 2.21 4.23
N GLU A 41 -13.82 1.72 3.21
CA GLU A 41 -13.31 0.35 3.21
C GLU A 41 -11.95 0.29 3.93
N VAL A 42 -11.76 -0.74 4.75
CA VAL A 42 -10.47 -1.04 5.36
C VAL A 42 -9.77 -2.11 4.53
N LEU A 43 -8.67 -1.72 3.87
CA LEU A 43 -7.88 -2.61 3.00
C LEU A 43 -6.60 -3.05 3.72
N LEU A 44 -6.34 -4.36 3.73
CA LEU A 44 -5.02 -4.92 4.03
C LEU A 44 -4.23 -5.08 2.73
N VAL A 45 -3.11 -4.38 2.63
CA VAL A 45 -2.19 -4.46 1.49
C VAL A 45 -0.89 -5.12 1.94
N ARG A 46 -0.53 -6.26 1.32
CA ARG A 46 0.82 -6.82 1.46
C ARG A 46 1.62 -6.48 0.20
N PHE A 47 2.79 -5.88 0.37
CA PHE A 47 3.65 -5.53 -0.74
C PHE A 47 5.11 -5.91 -0.45
N ASP A 48 5.89 -6.13 -1.51
CA ASP A 48 7.35 -6.29 -1.41
C ASP A 48 8.00 -4.91 -1.49
N PRO A 49 8.62 -4.40 -0.40
CA PRO A 49 9.20 -3.06 -0.36
C PRO A 49 10.53 -2.97 -1.14
N ARG A 50 11.08 -4.09 -1.59
CA ARG A 50 12.36 -4.16 -2.31
C ARG A 50 12.16 -3.87 -3.79
N VAL A 51 13.27 -3.59 -4.48
CA VAL A 51 13.27 -3.54 -5.94
C VAL A 51 13.26 -4.96 -6.49
N VAL A 52 12.25 -5.27 -7.29
CA VAL A 52 12.08 -6.50 -8.06
C VAL A 52 12.41 -6.19 -9.51
N ASN A 53 13.43 -6.86 -10.04
CA ASN A 53 13.84 -6.73 -11.43
C ASN A 53 13.03 -7.70 -12.29
N VAL A 54 12.18 -7.15 -13.16
CA VAL A 54 11.33 -7.94 -14.07
C VAL A 54 11.96 -7.96 -15.46
N PRO A 55 12.44 -9.13 -15.94
CA PRO A 55 13.02 -9.23 -17.28
C PRO A 55 11.94 -9.22 -18.37
N ILE A 56 12.15 -8.44 -19.42
CA ILE A 56 11.29 -8.41 -20.61
C ILE A 56 11.80 -9.45 -21.61
N ARG A 57 11.01 -10.52 -21.80
CA ARG A 57 11.47 -11.70 -22.56
C ARG A 57 11.39 -11.57 -24.09
N ARG A 58 10.45 -10.76 -24.62
CA ARG A 58 10.25 -10.59 -26.08
C ARG A 58 9.72 -9.20 -26.43
N GLY A 59 9.72 -8.88 -27.72
CA GLY A 59 9.23 -7.62 -28.28
C GLY A 59 10.33 -6.57 -28.44
N GLU A 60 9.95 -5.35 -28.80
CA GLU A 60 10.85 -4.21 -29.06
C GLU A 60 11.73 -3.87 -27.83
N ASN A 61 11.24 -4.17 -26.62
CA ASN A 61 11.97 -3.98 -25.37
C ASN A 61 12.65 -5.27 -24.86
N GLY A 62 12.72 -6.32 -25.67
CA GLY A 62 13.35 -7.59 -25.31
C GLY A 62 14.79 -7.43 -24.86
N GLY A 63 15.19 -8.18 -23.83
CA GLY A 63 16.54 -8.11 -23.24
C GLY A 63 16.72 -7.00 -22.20
N ARG A 64 15.75 -6.11 -22.03
CA ARG A 64 15.74 -5.11 -20.96
C ARG A 64 15.17 -5.68 -19.67
N THR A 65 15.52 -5.05 -18.55
CA THR A 65 14.98 -5.35 -17.21
C THR A 65 14.35 -4.10 -16.63
N LEU A 66 13.13 -4.22 -16.09
CA LEU A 66 12.42 -3.12 -15.46
C LEU A 66 12.45 -3.27 -13.93
N PRO A 67 12.98 -2.27 -13.19
CA PRO A 67 12.93 -2.27 -11.75
C PRO A 67 11.54 -1.82 -11.26
N HIS A 68 10.91 -2.63 -10.42
CA HIS A 68 9.66 -2.29 -9.72
C HIS A 68 9.88 -2.33 -8.21
N ARG A 69 9.38 -1.33 -7.47
CA ARG A 69 9.45 -1.30 -5.99
C ARG A 69 8.04 -1.23 -5.42
N ASN A 70 7.85 -1.69 -4.18
CA ASN A 70 6.56 -1.69 -3.49
C ASN A 70 5.51 -2.52 -4.24
N VAL A 71 5.93 -3.66 -4.79
CA VAL A 71 5.05 -4.51 -5.60
C VAL A 71 4.00 -5.15 -4.71
N VAL A 72 2.73 -4.77 -4.90
CA VAL A 72 1.60 -5.41 -4.20
C VAL A 72 1.55 -6.90 -4.54
N LYS A 73 1.46 -7.72 -3.50
CA LYS A 73 1.37 -9.19 -3.58
C LYS A 73 0.00 -9.69 -3.17
N GLU A 74 -0.69 -8.95 -2.31
CA GLU A 74 -2.02 -9.29 -1.83
C GLU A 74 -2.79 -8.00 -1.48
N LEU A 75 -4.09 -8.00 -1.78
CA LEU A 75 -5.03 -6.94 -1.44
C LEU A 75 -6.31 -7.60 -0.91
N VAL A 76 -6.65 -7.34 0.35
CA VAL A 76 -7.82 -7.91 1.03
C VAL A 76 -8.67 -6.79 1.62
N ILE A 77 -9.99 -6.84 1.41
CA ILE A 77 -10.95 -6.01 2.13
C ILE A 77 -11.21 -6.67 3.49
N LEU A 78 -10.88 -5.99 4.57
CA LEU A 78 -11.13 -6.45 5.94
C LEU A 78 -12.55 -6.15 6.40
N GLY A 79 -13.19 -5.14 5.80
CA GLY A 79 -14.56 -4.74 6.09
C GLY A 79 -14.80 -3.26 5.82
N THR A 80 -16.00 -2.81 6.17
CA THR A 80 -16.39 -1.40 6.09
C THR A 80 -16.30 -0.75 7.46
N TRP A 81 -15.82 0.48 7.50
CA TRP A 81 -15.87 1.38 8.64
C TRP A 81 -17.06 2.33 8.46
N THR A 82 -18.01 2.25 9.37
CA THR A 82 -19.28 2.99 9.39
C THR A 82 -19.53 3.55 10.77
#